data_AF-A0A524F2C9-F1
#
_entry.id   AF-A0A524F2C9-F1
#
_cell.length_a   1.000
_cell.length_b   1.000
_cell.length_c   1.000
_cell.angle_alpha   90.00
_cell.angle_beta   90.00
_cell.angle_gamma   90.00
#
_symmetry.space_group_name_H-M   'P 1'
#
loop_
_entity.id
_entity.type
_entity.pdbx_description
1 polymer ?
#
loop_
_entity_poly.entity_id
_entity_poly.type
_entity_poly.pdbx_seq_one_letter_code
_entity_poly.pdbx_strand_id
1 'polypeptide(L)'
;MRIKNNLTIDDVPKFCYSVHKNVLYRDFYGKTVVYKPFDAYLYLIDFLDVFFHGDYRKLNKFISFKNWDDVLKVFNERIERGENFQYQLTKNFIVFKYVERIHVIFINEKYALCNANKQNIVSLEILYGICELYRRLFFPDFKVKYNPLNFVEISAIVPRDVVSSISSDPNMEENLSKLDDYFWNIFPKDLDALLEISKRISLNINQYTHNLVIKLYLNLETNNSIGVKKIKSLKYRDLRLLFNFLYRLYFDYYELHLNGIKFK
;
A
#
# COMPACT_ATOMS: atom_id res chain seq x y z
N MET A 1 -13.28 -5.01 17.80
CA MET A 1 -12.52 -5.75 18.83
C MET A 1 -12.97 -7.20 18.95
N ARG A 2 -14.27 -7.50 19.09
CA ARG A 2 -14.76 -8.87 19.31
C ARG A 2 -14.30 -9.89 18.25
N ILE A 3 -14.41 -9.56 16.96
CA ILE A 3 -13.94 -10.41 15.84
C ILE A 3 -12.41 -10.65 15.91
N LYS A 4 -11.62 -9.65 16.31
CA LYS A 4 -10.15 -9.80 16.47
C LYS A 4 -9.78 -10.73 17.63
N ASN A 5 -10.71 -10.97 18.55
CA ASN A 5 -10.53 -11.86 19.71
C ASN A 5 -11.11 -13.26 19.46
N ASN A 6 -11.25 -13.67 18.19
CA ASN A 6 -11.75 -14.98 17.77
C ASN A 6 -13.17 -15.33 18.24
N LEU A 7 -13.98 -14.34 18.58
CA LEU A 7 -15.40 -14.56 18.87
C LEU A 7 -16.15 -14.91 17.58
N THR A 8 -17.03 -15.89 17.67
CA THR A 8 -17.85 -16.34 16.54
C THR A 8 -19.03 -15.41 16.30
N ILE A 9 -19.69 -15.54 15.15
CA ILE A 9 -20.82 -14.67 14.80
C ILE A 9 -21.97 -14.78 15.81
N ASP A 10 -22.11 -15.93 16.46
CA ASP A 10 -23.13 -16.19 17.48
C ASP A 10 -22.82 -15.46 18.81
N ASP A 11 -21.55 -15.13 19.05
CA ASP A 11 -21.09 -14.41 20.24
C ASP A 11 -21.21 -12.88 20.10
N VAL A 12 -21.58 -12.38 18.91
CA VAL A 12 -21.71 -10.97 18.63
C VAL A 12 -23.19 -10.56 18.61
N PRO A 13 -23.58 -9.43 19.23
CA PRO A 13 -24.94 -8.91 19.14
C PRO A 13 -25.37 -8.75 17.68
N LYS A 14 -26.27 -9.62 17.23
CA LYS A 14 -26.70 -9.75 15.82
C LYS A 14 -27.20 -8.42 15.25
N PHE A 15 -27.92 -7.64 16.05
CA PHE A 15 -28.38 -6.31 15.65
C PHE A 15 -27.21 -5.37 15.35
N CYS A 16 -26.27 -5.19 16.27
CA CYS A 16 -25.14 -4.29 16.07
C CYS A 16 -24.27 -4.71 14.88
N TYR A 17 -24.03 -6.01 14.73
CA TYR A 17 -23.23 -6.54 13.62
C TYR A 17 -23.93 -6.38 12.27
N SER A 18 -25.24 -6.68 12.17
CA SER A 18 -25.99 -6.50 10.93
C SER A 18 -26.07 -5.04 10.50
N VAL A 19 -26.27 -4.10 11.43
CA VAL A 19 -26.20 -2.66 11.15
C VAL A 19 -24.81 -2.29 10.62
N HIS A 20 -23.75 -2.80 11.24
CA HIS A 20 -22.37 -2.54 10.80
C HIS A 20 -22.11 -3.06 9.36
N LYS A 21 -22.51 -4.31 9.06
CA LYS A 21 -22.45 -4.88 7.71
C LYS A 21 -23.24 -4.04 6.71
N ASN A 22 -24.44 -3.61 7.08
CA ASN A 22 -25.31 -2.79 6.22
C ASN A 22 -24.71 -1.42 5.92
N VAL A 23 -24.04 -0.77 6.89
CA VAL A 23 -23.34 0.50 6.64
C VAL A 23 -22.22 0.29 5.63
N LEU A 24 -21.43 -0.78 5.76
CA LEU A 24 -20.39 -1.12 4.78
C LEU A 24 -20.95 -1.38 3.39
N TYR A 25 -22.00 -2.21 3.29
CA TYR A 25 -22.69 -2.48 2.02
C TYR A 25 -23.17 -1.18 1.38
N ARG A 26 -23.89 -0.34 2.12
CA ARG A 26 -24.40 0.93 1.60
C ARG A 26 -23.29 1.85 1.10
N ASP A 27 -22.22 2.01 1.89
CA ASP A 27 -21.10 2.87 1.51
C ASP A 27 -20.34 2.33 0.29
N PHE A 28 -20.24 1.01 0.13
CA PHE A 28 -19.65 0.38 -1.06
C PHE A 28 -20.48 0.64 -2.33
N TYR A 29 -21.81 0.51 -2.25
CA TYR A 29 -22.71 0.78 -3.37
C TYR A 29 -23.07 2.27 -3.54
N GLY A 30 -22.28 3.19 -2.96
CA GLY A 30 -22.46 4.64 -3.13
C GLY A 30 -23.74 5.21 -2.48
N LYS A 31 -24.40 4.46 -1.59
CA LYS A 31 -25.61 4.89 -0.89
C LYS A 31 -25.26 5.74 0.33
N THR A 32 -26.17 6.63 0.72
CA THR A 32 -26.02 7.45 1.93
C THR A 32 -25.84 6.59 3.18
N VAL A 33 -24.87 6.96 4.02
CA VAL A 33 -24.58 6.29 5.29
C VAL A 33 -24.52 7.31 6.42
N VAL A 34 -24.88 6.86 7.62
CA VAL A 34 -24.86 7.70 8.83
C VAL A 34 -23.43 8.08 9.23
N TYR A 35 -22.45 7.23 8.91
CA TYR A 35 -21.03 7.48 9.12
C TYR A 35 -20.19 6.70 8.09
N LYS A 36 -18.96 7.14 7.84
CA LYS A 36 -18.02 6.42 6.97
C LYS A 36 -17.42 5.22 7.72
N PRO A 37 -17.56 3.99 7.21
CA PRO A 37 -17.14 2.77 7.90
C PRO A 37 -15.63 2.53 7.74
N PHE A 38 -14.80 3.39 8.33
CA PHE A 38 -13.35 3.18 8.38
C PHE A 38 -13.00 2.09 9.39
N ASP A 39 -11.96 1.30 9.07
CA ASP A 39 -11.39 0.29 9.96
C ASP A 39 -12.41 -0.75 10.47
N ALA A 40 -13.36 -1.09 9.62
CA ALA A 40 -14.49 -1.95 9.95
C ALA A 40 -14.10 -3.43 9.82
N TYR A 41 -14.54 -4.29 10.74
CA TYR A 41 -14.20 -5.72 10.71
C TYR A 41 -15.45 -6.53 10.36
N LEU A 42 -15.34 -7.39 9.36
CA LEU A 42 -16.38 -8.35 8.97
C LEU A 42 -15.80 -9.76 9.00
N TYR A 43 -16.65 -10.76 9.28
CA TYR A 43 -16.29 -12.15 8.98
C TYR A 43 -16.05 -12.31 7.47
N LEU A 44 -15.17 -13.24 7.09
CA LEU A 44 -14.76 -13.45 5.71
C LEU A 44 -15.97 -13.65 4.78
N ILE A 45 -16.92 -14.49 5.19
CA ILE A 45 -18.13 -14.76 4.39
C ILE A 45 -18.96 -13.49 4.14
N ASP A 46 -19.07 -12.60 5.12
CA ASP A 46 -19.82 -11.35 5.01
C ASP A 46 -19.08 -10.30 4.19
N PHE A 47 -17.75 -10.23 4.31
CA PHE A 47 -16.92 -9.45 3.40
C PHE A 47 -17.16 -9.91 1.96
N LEU A 48 -17.04 -11.20 1.69
CA LEU A 48 -17.24 -11.73 0.35
C LEU A 48 -18.67 -11.50 -0.15
N ASP A 49 -19.68 -11.57 0.72
CA ASP A 49 -21.07 -11.26 0.34
C ASP A 49 -21.25 -9.79 -0.07
N VAL A 50 -20.60 -8.86 0.63
CA VAL A 50 -20.68 -7.42 0.32
C VAL A 50 -20.01 -7.09 -1.02
N PHE A 51 -18.78 -7.57 -1.23
CA PHE A 51 -17.95 -7.18 -2.38
C PHE A 51 -18.08 -8.14 -3.58
N PHE A 52 -18.42 -9.41 -3.33
CA PHE A 52 -18.50 -10.51 -4.31
C PHE A 52 -19.84 -11.23 -4.24
N HIS A 53 -20.92 -10.45 -4.14
CA HIS A 53 -22.28 -10.99 -4.11
C HIS A 53 -22.52 -11.92 -5.31
N GLY A 54 -23.19 -13.05 -5.07
CA GLY A 54 -23.35 -14.15 -6.05
C GLY A 54 -22.28 -15.24 -5.93
N ASP A 55 -21.00 -14.88 -5.81
CA ASP A 55 -19.88 -15.85 -5.76
C ASP A 55 -19.37 -16.12 -4.34
N TYR A 56 -19.82 -15.34 -3.35
CA TYR A 56 -19.26 -15.32 -2.01
C TYR A 56 -19.16 -16.68 -1.30
N ARG A 57 -20.15 -17.56 -1.45
CA ARG A 57 -20.12 -18.91 -0.82
C ARG A 57 -19.01 -19.77 -1.41
N LYS A 58 -18.88 -19.71 -2.73
CA LYS A 58 -17.87 -20.44 -3.50
C LYS A 58 -16.47 -19.91 -3.16
N LEU A 59 -16.30 -18.59 -3.17
CA LEU A 59 -15.06 -17.92 -2.75
C LEU A 59 -14.69 -18.24 -1.30
N ASN A 60 -15.65 -18.22 -0.37
CA ASN A 60 -15.39 -18.53 1.04
C ASN A 60 -14.89 -19.97 1.20
N LYS A 61 -15.46 -20.91 0.45
CA LYS A 61 -15.00 -22.30 0.40
C LYS A 61 -13.56 -22.36 -0.14
N PHE A 62 -13.29 -21.76 -1.30
CA PHE A 62 -11.97 -21.81 -1.92
C PHE A 62 -10.88 -21.17 -1.07
N ILE A 63 -11.14 -20.01 -0.47
CA ILE A 63 -10.19 -19.34 0.42
C ILE A 63 -9.95 -20.20 1.68
N SER A 64 -11.00 -20.80 2.25
CA SER A 64 -10.87 -21.67 3.42
C SER A 64 -10.01 -22.91 3.16
N PHE A 65 -10.07 -23.47 1.94
CA PHE A 65 -9.26 -24.60 1.51
C PHE A 65 -7.95 -24.20 0.81
N LYS A 66 -7.67 -22.89 0.70
CA LYS A 66 -6.49 -22.34 0.01
C LYS A 66 -6.38 -22.79 -1.46
N ASN A 67 -7.51 -23.00 -2.14
CA ASN A 67 -7.59 -23.26 -3.58
C ASN A 67 -7.39 -21.96 -4.36
N TRP A 68 -6.15 -21.48 -4.44
CA TRP A 68 -5.86 -20.15 -4.98
C TRP A 68 -6.16 -20.03 -6.47
N ASP A 69 -5.93 -21.06 -7.27
CA ASP A 69 -6.21 -21.01 -8.72
C ASP A 69 -7.68 -20.69 -8.99
N ASP A 70 -8.60 -21.31 -8.24
CA ASP A 70 -10.03 -21.06 -8.34
C ASP A 70 -10.41 -19.66 -7.85
N VAL A 71 -9.77 -19.16 -6.78
CA VAL A 71 -10.00 -17.80 -6.26
C VAL A 71 -9.56 -16.76 -7.29
N LEU A 72 -8.35 -16.92 -7.82
CA LEU A 72 -7.75 -16.01 -8.79
C LEU A 72 -8.54 -16.00 -10.10
N LYS A 73 -9.05 -17.16 -10.53
CA LYS A 73 -9.95 -17.25 -11.67
C LYS A 73 -11.20 -16.40 -11.49
N VAL A 74 -11.89 -16.53 -10.36
CA VAL A 74 -13.09 -15.71 -10.07
C VAL A 74 -12.74 -14.22 -10.01
N PHE A 75 -11.62 -13.84 -9.39
CA PHE A 75 -11.23 -12.44 -9.34
C PHE A 75 -10.93 -11.86 -10.73
N ASN A 76 -10.14 -12.57 -11.53
CA ASN A 76 -9.79 -12.13 -12.88
C ASN A 76 -11.04 -12.04 -13.79
N GLU A 77 -11.94 -13.02 -13.74
CA GLU A 77 -13.20 -12.97 -14.50
C GLU A 77 -14.04 -11.73 -14.14
N ARG A 78 -14.07 -11.32 -12.87
CA ARG A 78 -14.82 -10.12 -12.45
C ARG A 78 -14.13 -8.82 -12.88
N ILE A 79 -12.80 -8.77 -12.82
CA ILE A 79 -12.02 -7.64 -13.34
C ILE A 79 -12.21 -7.50 -14.86
N GLU A 80 -12.19 -8.61 -15.60
CA GLU A 80 -12.43 -8.64 -17.06
C GLU A 80 -13.86 -8.19 -17.42
N ARG A 81 -14.85 -8.43 -16.55
CA ARG A 81 -16.21 -7.90 -16.68
C ARG A 81 -16.35 -6.40 -16.35
N GLY A 82 -15.25 -5.74 -15.97
CA GLY A 82 -15.21 -4.31 -15.70
C GLY A 82 -15.36 -3.92 -14.22
N GLU A 83 -15.30 -4.86 -13.28
CA GLU A 83 -15.27 -4.50 -11.86
C GLU A 83 -13.94 -3.84 -11.49
N ASN A 84 -14.02 -2.64 -10.89
CA ASN A 84 -12.84 -1.84 -10.60
C ASN A 84 -12.23 -2.17 -9.22
N PHE A 85 -11.54 -3.30 -9.15
CA PHE A 85 -10.71 -3.66 -8.02
C PHE A 85 -9.41 -4.30 -8.44
N GLN A 86 -8.42 -4.20 -7.56
CA GLN A 86 -7.12 -4.83 -7.72
C GLN A 86 -6.76 -5.56 -6.43
N TYR A 87 -5.96 -6.61 -6.52
CA TYR A 87 -5.65 -7.43 -5.36
C TYR A 87 -4.21 -7.93 -5.34
N GLN A 88 -3.69 -8.20 -4.16
CA GLN A 88 -2.40 -8.85 -3.94
C GLN A 88 -2.58 -9.98 -2.93
N LEU A 89 -2.32 -11.21 -3.37
CA LEU A 89 -2.27 -12.39 -2.50
C LEU A 89 -0.88 -12.48 -1.88
N THR A 90 -0.83 -12.74 -0.58
CA THR A 90 0.37 -13.14 0.16
C THR A 90 0.15 -14.52 0.79
N LYS A 91 1.06 -14.98 1.66
CA LYS A 91 0.93 -16.28 2.32
C LYS A 91 -0.28 -16.34 3.27
N ASN A 92 -0.52 -15.25 4.01
CA ASN A 92 -1.51 -15.18 5.08
C ASN A 92 -2.58 -14.10 4.86
N PHE A 93 -2.41 -13.23 3.86
CA PHE A 93 -3.30 -12.11 3.62
C PHE A 93 -3.74 -11.99 2.16
N ILE A 94 -4.88 -11.36 1.95
CA ILE A 94 -5.27 -10.83 0.63
C ILE A 94 -5.53 -9.34 0.80
N VAL A 95 -4.75 -8.52 0.11
CA VAL A 95 -4.92 -7.07 0.08
C VAL A 95 -5.76 -6.71 -1.14
N PHE A 96 -6.84 -5.97 -0.96
CA PHE A 96 -7.65 -5.42 -2.04
C PHE A 96 -7.55 -3.90 -2.06
N LYS A 97 -7.42 -3.33 -3.26
CA LYS A 97 -7.72 -1.93 -3.55
C LYS A 97 -9.05 -1.88 -4.30
N TYR A 98 -10.06 -1.28 -3.68
CA TYR A 98 -11.32 -0.94 -4.33
C TYR A 98 -11.40 0.58 -4.40
N VAL A 99 -11.37 1.14 -5.62
CA VAL A 99 -11.22 2.59 -5.82
C VAL A 99 -10.02 3.08 -5.01
N GLU A 100 -10.20 3.94 -4.00
CA GLU A 100 -9.12 4.50 -3.16
C GLU A 100 -9.00 3.83 -1.78
N ARG A 101 -9.64 2.68 -1.58
CA ARG A 101 -9.77 2.04 -0.26
C ARG A 101 -9.05 0.72 -0.22
N ILE A 102 -8.30 0.51 0.86
CA ILE A 102 -7.61 -0.76 1.12
C ILE A 102 -8.49 -1.63 2.02
N HIS A 103 -8.62 -2.90 1.65
CA HIS A 103 -9.23 -3.94 2.46
C HIS A 103 -8.21 -5.07 2.62
N VAL A 104 -8.20 -5.73 3.78
CA VAL A 104 -7.25 -6.81 4.08
C VAL A 104 -8.01 -8.01 4.63
N ILE A 105 -7.97 -9.13 3.92
CA ILE A 105 -8.44 -10.42 4.41
C ILE A 105 -7.33 -11.08 5.21
N PHE A 106 -7.66 -11.55 6.41
CA PHE A 106 -6.84 -12.39 7.27
C PHE A 106 -7.24 -13.85 7.01
N ILE A 107 -6.46 -14.56 6.19
CA ILE A 107 -6.85 -15.85 5.60
C ILE A 107 -7.11 -16.89 6.69
N ASN A 108 -6.21 -17.01 7.65
CA ASN A 108 -6.28 -18.05 8.68
C ASN A 108 -7.37 -17.71 9.73
N GLU A 109 -7.53 -16.43 10.04
CA GLU A 109 -8.46 -15.93 11.04
C GLU A 109 -9.89 -15.75 10.50
N LYS A 110 -10.08 -15.86 9.18
CA LYS A 110 -11.38 -15.82 8.51
C LYS A 110 -12.17 -14.54 8.79
N TYR A 111 -11.49 -13.40 8.83
CA TYR A 111 -12.11 -12.08 8.86
C TYR A 111 -11.41 -11.11 7.91
N ALA A 112 -12.03 -9.96 7.65
CA ALA A 112 -11.47 -8.90 6.83
C ALA A 112 -11.54 -7.55 7.55
N LEU A 113 -10.47 -6.78 7.42
CA LEU A 113 -10.44 -5.35 7.72
C LEU A 113 -10.89 -4.58 6.47
N CYS A 114 -11.97 -3.84 6.57
CA CYS A 114 -12.56 -3.06 5.49
C CYS A 114 -12.20 -1.59 5.65
N ASN A 115 -11.86 -0.94 4.52
CA ASN A 115 -11.58 0.48 4.47
C ASN A 115 -10.54 0.89 5.53
N ALA A 116 -9.41 0.17 5.50
CA ALA A 116 -8.31 0.31 6.44
C ALA A 116 -7.71 1.71 6.35
N ASN A 117 -7.62 2.39 7.50
CA ASN A 117 -7.25 3.81 7.57
C ASN A 117 -6.44 4.10 8.84
N LYS A 118 -7.09 4.10 10.01
CA LYS A 118 -6.48 4.48 11.29
C LYS A 118 -5.90 3.30 12.06
N GLN A 119 -6.20 2.07 11.67
CA GLN A 119 -5.58 0.86 12.26
C GLN A 119 -4.08 0.82 11.99
N ASN A 120 -3.36 0.18 12.90
CA ASN A 120 -1.94 -0.11 12.70
C ASN A 120 -1.79 -1.26 11.71
N ILE A 121 -0.72 -1.24 10.93
CA ILE A 121 -0.30 -2.38 10.12
C ILE A 121 0.36 -3.38 11.06
N VAL A 122 -0.21 -4.58 11.15
CA VAL A 122 0.16 -5.57 12.19
C VAL A 122 1.23 -6.56 11.74
N SER A 123 1.61 -6.56 10.46
CA SER A 123 2.59 -7.49 9.90
C SER A 123 3.33 -6.86 8.72
N LEU A 124 4.64 -7.12 8.63
CA LEU A 124 5.44 -6.74 7.47
C LEU A 124 4.96 -7.39 6.18
N GLU A 125 4.29 -8.54 6.27
CA GLU A 125 3.69 -9.22 5.13
C GLU A 125 2.53 -8.40 4.52
N ILE A 126 1.70 -7.78 5.38
CA ILE A 126 0.64 -6.86 4.92
C ILE A 126 1.28 -5.63 4.27
N LEU A 127 2.29 -5.04 4.91
CA LEU A 127 3.00 -3.89 4.37
C LEU A 127 3.60 -4.19 2.99
N TYR A 128 4.25 -5.35 2.85
CA TYR A 128 4.78 -5.84 1.58
C TYR A 128 3.68 -6.01 0.55
N GLY A 129 2.57 -6.67 0.91
CA GLY A 129 1.44 -6.87 0.00
C GLY A 129 0.83 -5.57 -0.50
N ILE A 130 0.75 -4.53 0.34
CA ILE A 130 0.29 -3.20 -0.09
C ILE A 130 1.32 -2.55 -1.01
N CYS A 131 2.61 -2.56 -0.64
CA CYS A 131 3.66 -1.95 -1.45
C CYS A 131 3.77 -2.60 -2.84
N GLU A 132 3.69 -3.93 -2.91
CA GLU A 132 3.72 -4.69 -4.16
C GLU A 132 2.47 -4.42 -5.02
N LEU A 133 1.30 -4.29 -4.38
CA LEU A 133 0.08 -3.89 -5.09
C LEU A 133 0.23 -2.51 -5.73
N TYR A 134 0.68 -1.49 -4.97
CA TYR A 134 0.85 -0.14 -5.50
C TYR A 134 1.95 -0.08 -6.56
N ARG A 135 3.05 -0.81 -6.38
CA ARG A 135 4.12 -0.95 -7.37
C ARG A 135 3.59 -1.41 -8.71
N ARG A 136 2.84 -2.52 -8.74
CA ARG A 136 2.28 -3.05 -9.98
C ARG A 136 1.29 -2.09 -10.65
N LEU A 137 0.56 -1.27 -9.87
CA LEU A 137 -0.48 -0.40 -10.40
C LEU A 137 0.03 0.95 -10.91
N PHE A 138 1.04 1.52 -10.25
CA PHE A 138 1.40 2.92 -10.46
C PHE A 138 2.86 3.16 -10.84
N PHE A 139 3.77 2.25 -10.47
CA PHE A 139 5.20 2.43 -10.69
C PHE A 139 5.88 1.08 -10.95
N PRO A 140 5.57 0.42 -12.08
CA PRO A 140 5.96 -0.96 -12.36
C PRO A 140 7.48 -1.18 -12.42
N ASP A 141 8.26 -0.14 -12.72
CA ASP A 141 9.73 -0.21 -12.80
C ASP A 141 10.42 -0.23 -11.43
N PHE A 142 9.71 0.15 -10.37
CA PHE A 142 10.27 0.04 -9.03
C PHE A 142 10.32 -1.41 -8.60
N LYS A 143 11.20 -1.71 -7.65
CA LYS A 143 11.35 -3.03 -7.05
C LYS A 143 10.94 -2.99 -5.59
N VAL A 144 10.20 -4.00 -5.14
CA VAL A 144 9.87 -4.17 -3.72
C VAL A 144 10.53 -5.46 -3.24
N LYS A 145 11.27 -5.39 -2.12
CA LYS A 145 11.85 -6.57 -1.46
C LYS A 145 11.25 -6.74 -0.07
N TYR A 146 10.97 -8.00 0.26
CA TYR A 146 10.44 -8.39 1.54
C TYR A 146 11.54 -8.98 2.42
N ASN A 147 11.87 -8.31 3.53
CA ASN A 147 12.67 -8.89 4.60
C ASN A 147 11.76 -9.16 5.82
N PRO A 148 11.35 -10.42 6.06
CA PRO A 148 10.34 -10.76 7.06
C PRO A 148 10.74 -10.40 8.49
N LEU A 149 12.03 -10.19 8.77
CA LEU A 149 12.54 -9.93 10.11
C LEU A 149 12.72 -8.44 10.42
N ASN A 150 12.69 -7.55 9.41
CA ASN A 150 13.21 -6.20 9.61
C ASN A 150 12.47 -5.11 8.84
N PHE A 151 12.26 -5.27 7.53
CA PHE A 151 11.74 -4.18 6.69
C PHE A 151 11.14 -4.66 5.36
N VAL A 152 10.37 -3.77 4.75
CA VAL A 152 10.04 -3.79 3.31
C VAL A 152 10.89 -2.72 2.63
N GLU A 153 11.65 -3.09 1.60
CA GLU A 153 12.47 -2.15 0.82
C GLU A 153 11.74 -1.82 -0.48
N ILE A 154 11.52 -0.55 -0.76
CA ILE A 154 11.09 -0.05 -2.08
C ILE A 154 12.31 0.61 -2.73
N SER A 155 12.68 0.16 -3.93
CA SER A 155 13.81 0.69 -4.69
C SER A 155 13.36 1.28 -6.01
N ALA A 156 13.78 2.52 -6.27
CA ALA A 156 13.65 3.20 -7.55
C ALA A 156 15.05 3.45 -8.14
N ILE A 157 15.19 3.33 -9.45
CA ILE A 157 16.42 3.66 -10.18
C ILE A 157 16.07 4.82 -11.10
N VAL A 158 16.67 5.98 -10.88
CA VAL A 158 16.53 7.16 -11.74
C VAL A 158 17.73 7.20 -12.69
N PRO A 159 17.51 7.15 -14.02
CA PRO A 159 18.59 7.14 -15.01
C PRO A 159 19.43 8.42 -14.99
N ARG A 160 20.72 8.32 -15.34
CA ARG A 160 21.66 9.46 -15.35
C ARG A 160 21.16 10.63 -16.20
N ASP A 161 20.63 10.37 -17.39
CA ASP A 161 20.11 11.36 -18.32
C ASP A 161 18.99 12.18 -17.69
N VAL A 162 18.07 11.54 -16.98
CA VAL A 162 17.02 12.19 -16.19
C VAL A 162 17.65 13.06 -15.10
N VAL A 163 18.56 12.50 -14.30
CA VAL A 163 19.27 13.23 -13.24
C VAL A 163 20.00 14.47 -13.77
N SER A 164 20.66 14.37 -14.91
CA SER A 164 21.41 15.47 -15.54
C SER A 164 20.51 16.58 -16.10
N SER A 165 19.30 16.24 -16.57
CA SER A 165 18.34 17.21 -17.10
C SER A 165 17.68 18.07 -16.02
N ILE A 166 17.73 17.56 -14.79
CA ILE A 166 17.12 18.10 -13.58
C ILE A 166 18.12 19.06 -12.89
N SER A 167 19.43 18.81 -13.00
CA SER A 167 20.47 19.75 -12.54
C SER A 167 20.65 20.91 -13.52
N SER A 168 20.21 22.11 -13.16
CA SER A 168 20.42 23.35 -13.93
C SER A 168 21.86 23.90 -13.87
N ASP A 169 22.81 23.17 -13.27
CA ASP A 169 24.18 23.62 -13.05
C ASP A 169 25.17 22.70 -13.81
N PRO A 170 25.80 23.18 -14.90
CA PRO A 170 26.72 22.38 -15.72
C PRO A 170 27.97 21.89 -14.96
N ASN A 171 28.23 22.39 -13.75
CA ASN A 171 29.35 21.97 -12.89
C ASN A 171 29.02 20.83 -11.91
N MET A 172 27.80 20.27 -11.94
CA MET A 172 27.43 19.10 -11.11
C MET A 172 28.06 17.79 -11.59
N GLU A 173 28.57 17.74 -12.82
CA GLU A 173 29.18 16.52 -13.38
C GLU A 173 30.43 16.05 -12.62
N GLU A 174 31.09 16.93 -11.86
CA GLU A 174 32.35 16.62 -11.16
C GLU A 174 32.19 16.33 -9.65
N ASN A 175 31.01 16.54 -9.04
CA ASN A 175 30.83 16.37 -7.59
C ASN A 175 29.57 15.55 -7.23
N LEU A 176 29.75 14.22 -7.18
CA LEU A 176 28.74 13.24 -6.75
C LEU A 176 28.10 13.54 -5.37
N SER A 177 28.80 14.24 -4.47
CA SER A 177 28.28 14.65 -3.16
C SER A 177 27.15 15.69 -3.25
N LYS A 178 27.11 16.51 -4.30
CA LYS A 178 26.10 17.56 -4.47
C LYS A 178 24.74 17.04 -4.97
N LEU A 179 24.69 15.81 -5.51
CA LEU A 179 23.43 15.20 -5.97
C LEU A 179 22.54 14.74 -4.81
N ASP A 180 23.15 14.33 -3.70
CA ASP A 180 22.44 14.12 -2.44
C ASP A 180 21.81 15.46 -2.01
N ASP A 181 22.63 16.53 -1.95
CA ASP A 181 22.16 17.89 -1.63
C ASP A 181 21.02 18.36 -2.56
N TYR A 182 21.07 18.03 -3.85
CA TYR A 182 20.02 18.37 -4.81
C TYR A 182 18.65 17.78 -4.44
N PHE A 183 18.59 16.48 -4.15
CA PHE A 183 17.34 15.82 -3.76
C PHE A 183 16.84 16.36 -2.41
N TRP A 184 17.74 16.59 -1.45
CA TRP A 184 17.41 17.25 -0.19
C TRP A 184 16.88 18.68 -0.39
N ASN A 185 17.39 19.41 -1.39
CA ASN A 185 16.99 20.79 -1.67
C ASN A 185 15.67 20.91 -2.45
N ILE A 186 15.32 19.94 -3.28
CA ILE A 186 14.08 19.98 -4.09
C ILE A 186 12.89 19.28 -3.46
N PHE A 187 13.16 18.23 -2.70
CA PHE A 187 12.13 17.50 -1.95
C PHE A 187 12.26 17.65 -0.43
N PRO A 188 12.69 18.79 0.16
CA PRO A 188 12.97 18.85 1.60
C PRO A 188 11.73 18.48 2.41
N LYS A 189 10.57 19.04 2.04
CA LYS A 189 9.29 18.77 2.71
C LYS A 189 8.81 17.33 2.53
N ASP A 190 9.03 16.76 1.35
CA ASP A 190 8.59 15.39 1.05
C ASP A 190 9.52 14.37 1.73
N LEU A 191 10.84 14.61 1.73
CA LEU A 191 11.84 13.79 2.40
C LEU A 191 11.67 13.84 3.93
N ASP A 192 11.40 15.01 4.51
CA ASP A 192 11.08 15.15 5.93
C ASP A 192 9.87 14.30 6.30
N ALA A 193 8.79 14.38 5.52
CA ALA A 193 7.60 13.56 5.73
C ALA A 193 7.87 12.05 5.55
N LEU A 194 8.73 11.68 4.60
CA LEU A 194 9.13 10.29 4.39
C LEU A 194 10.02 9.77 5.50
N LEU A 195 10.89 10.61 6.10
CA LEU A 195 11.72 10.24 7.24
C LEU A 195 10.87 9.90 8.46
N GLU A 196 9.69 10.51 8.62
CA GLU A 196 8.76 10.14 9.68
C GLU A 196 8.24 8.70 9.51
N ILE A 197 8.03 8.25 8.27
CA ILE A 197 7.39 6.97 7.93
C ILE A 197 8.43 5.86 7.68
N SER A 198 9.57 6.21 7.10
CA SER A 198 10.60 5.29 6.65
C SER A 198 11.66 5.13 7.73
N LYS A 199 11.95 3.88 8.10
CA LYS A 199 13.05 3.55 9.02
C LYS A 199 14.39 4.12 8.53
N ARG A 200 14.62 4.08 7.22
CA ARG A 200 15.82 4.62 6.58
C ARG A 200 15.50 4.99 5.14
N ILE A 201 16.13 6.07 4.67
CA ILE A 201 16.20 6.44 3.25
C ILE A 201 17.67 6.31 2.84
N SER A 202 17.93 5.74 1.67
CA SER A 202 19.27 5.66 1.11
C SER A 202 19.25 6.14 -0.33
N LEU A 203 20.06 7.14 -0.60
CA LEU A 203 20.31 7.70 -1.92
C LEU A 203 21.74 7.34 -2.28
N ASN A 204 21.94 6.60 -3.37
CA ASN A 204 23.28 6.25 -3.83
C ASN A 204 23.37 6.38 -5.35
N ILE A 205 24.49 6.85 -5.86
CA ILE A 205 24.77 6.83 -7.29
C ILE A 205 25.49 5.53 -7.61
N ASN A 206 25.00 4.79 -8.60
CA ASN A 206 25.69 3.63 -9.11
C ASN A 206 27.00 4.08 -9.78
N GLN A 207 28.14 3.64 -9.26
CA GLN A 207 29.47 4.05 -9.75
C GLN A 207 29.69 3.75 -11.23
N TYR A 208 29.05 2.72 -11.78
CA TYR A 208 29.22 2.31 -13.16
C TYR A 208 28.22 3.01 -14.09
N THR A 209 26.94 2.98 -13.73
CA THR A 209 25.88 3.53 -14.61
C THR A 209 25.58 4.99 -14.36
N HIS A 210 26.09 5.58 -13.27
CA HIS A 210 25.78 6.92 -12.79
C HIS A 210 24.27 7.15 -12.55
N ASN A 211 23.49 6.07 -12.46
CA ASN A 211 22.08 6.15 -12.10
C ASN A 211 21.94 6.40 -10.61
N LEU A 212 20.98 7.25 -10.24
CA LEU A 212 20.61 7.40 -8.84
C LEU A 212 19.72 6.24 -8.42
N VAL A 213 20.06 5.60 -7.31
CA VAL A 213 19.30 4.52 -6.70
C VAL A 213 18.73 5.02 -5.38
N ILE A 214 17.41 5.14 -5.34
CA ILE A 214 16.64 5.56 -4.17
C ILE A 214 16.08 4.31 -3.52
N LYS A 215 16.38 4.11 -2.23
CA LYS A 215 15.84 3.00 -1.44
C LYS A 215 15.13 3.52 -0.21
N LEU A 216 13.87 3.13 -0.05
CA LEU A 216 13.05 3.40 1.12
C LEU A 216 12.90 2.12 1.93
N TYR A 217 13.30 2.16 3.19
CA TYR A 217 13.19 1.05 4.12
C TYR A 217 12.03 1.32 5.06
N LEU A 218 10.98 0.51 4.98
CA LEU A 218 9.75 0.65 5.76
C LEU A 218 9.66 -0.45 6.83
N ASN A 219 9.23 -0.08 8.03
CA ASN A 219 8.94 -1.03 9.11
C ASN A 219 7.53 -0.77 9.65
N LEU A 220 7.07 -1.57 10.63
CA LEU A 220 5.80 -1.37 11.33
C LEU A 220 5.81 -0.21 12.33
N GLU A 221 6.94 0.47 12.44
CA GLU A 221 7.23 1.56 13.35
C GLU A 221 7.62 2.80 12.56
N THR A 222 7.08 3.95 12.94
CA THR A 222 7.44 5.27 12.42
C THR A 222 8.55 5.86 13.27
N ASN A 223 9.44 6.66 12.66
CA ASN A 223 10.51 7.36 13.38
C ASN A 223 10.03 8.53 14.24
N ASN A 224 8.75 8.90 14.11
CA ASN A 224 8.16 10.03 14.81
C ASN A 224 8.10 9.75 16.33
N SER A 225 8.94 10.45 17.11
CA SER A 225 8.99 10.35 18.56
C SER A 225 8.27 11.55 19.20
N ILE A 226 7.23 11.28 20.00
CA ILE A 226 6.56 12.30 20.81
C ILE A 226 7.04 12.11 22.25
N GLY A 227 7.91 13.00 22.72
CA GLY A 227 8.46 12.92 24.08
C GLY A 227 9.26 11.63 24.34
N VAL A 228 9.50 11.32 25.62
CA VAL A 228 10.35 10.21 26.08
C VAL A 228 9.94 8.87 25.42
N LYS A 229 10.68 8.47 24.39
CA LYS A 229 10.83 7.11 23.84
C LYS A 229 9.57 6.30 23.49
N LYS A 230 8.47 6.90 23.02
CA LYS A 230 7.36 6.10 22.45
C LYS A 230 7.40 6.09 20.93
N ILE A 231 7.96 5.02 20.37
CA ILE A 231 7.90 4.71 18.95
C ILE A 231 6.44 4.46 18.56
N LYS A 232 5.96 5.16 17.53
CA LYS A 232 4.57 5.05 17.07
C LYS A 232 4.48 3.98 15.99
N SER A 233 3.39 3.19 16.01
CA SER A 233 3.15 2.18 14.97
C SER A 233 2.67 2.82 13.67
N LEU A 234 3.11 2.25 12.55
CA LEU A 234 2.70 2.63 11.21
C LEU A 234 1.23 2.30 10.97
N LYS A 235 0.46 3.27 10.46
CA LYS A 235 -0.96 3.10 10.13
C LYS A 235 -1.18 3.07 8.62
N TYR A 236 -2.30 2.49 8.19
CA TYR A 236 -2.66 2.41 6.76
C TYR A 236 -2.69 3.78 6.08
N ARG A 237 -3.21 4.81 6.76
CA ARG A 237 -3.28 6.18 6.22
C ARG A 237 -1.90 6.81 5.99
N ASP A 238 -0.90 6.39 6.77
CA ASP A 238 0.43 6.99 6.70
C ASP A 238 1.10 6.58 5.38
N LEU A 239 0.78 5.39 4.84
CA LEU A 239 1.23 4.94 3.51
C LEU A 239 0.77 5.84 2.36
N ARG A 240 -0.29 6.63 2.56
CA ARG A 240 -0.79 7.52 1.51
C ARG A 240 0.23 8.61 1.17
N LEU A 241 0.96 9.11 2.17
CA LEU A 241 2.04 10.08 1.97
C LEU A 241 3.19 9.45 1.18
N LEU A 242 3.60 8.23 1.59
CA LEU A 242 4.62 7.47 0.88
C LEU A 242 4.25 7.24 -0.59
N PHE A 243 3.05 6.77 -0.88
CA PHE A 243 2.65 6.48 -2.26
C PHE A 243 2.45 7.74 -3.09
N ASN A 244 2.00 8.84 -2.51
CA ASN A 244 1.94 10.13 -3.21
C ASN A 244 3.34 10.62 -3.59
N PHE A 245 4.33 10.46 -2.69
CA PHE A 245 5.71 10.79 -3.02
C PHE A 245 6.25 9.90 -4.14
N LEU A 246 6.08 8.58 -4.03
CA LEU A 246 6.54 7.63 -5.05
C LEU A 246 5.87 7.88 -6.40
N TYR A 247 4.59 8.25 -6.39
CA TYR A 247 3.85 8.65 -7.57
C TYR A 247 4.48 9.89 -8.22
N ARG A 248 4.73 10.96 -7.45
CA ARG A 248 5.40 12.16 -7.98
C ARG A 248 6.81 11.85 -8.49
N LEU A 249 7.58 11.06 -7.75
CA LEU A 249 8.91 10.62 -8.18
C LEU A 249 8.85 9.87 -9.53
N TYR A 250 7.84 9.02 -9.73
CA TYR A 250 7.68 8.27 -10.96
C TYR A 250 7.16 9.13 -12.12
N PHE A 251 6.03 9.80 -11.95
CA PHE A 251 5.38 10.52 -13.04
C PHE A 251 6.08 11.84 -13.37
N ASP A 252 6.41 12.65 -12.36
CA ASP A 252 6.96 13.99 -12.60
C ASP A 252 8.41 13.91 -13.13
N TYR A 253 9.13 12.83 -12.83
CA TYR A 253 10.57 12.73 -13.12
C TYR A 253 10.98 11.53 -13.96
N TYR A 254 10.40 10.34 -13.74
CA TYR A 254 10.82 9.13 -14.45
C TYR A 254 10.13 9.00 -15.83
N GLU A 255 8.80 9.01 -15.86
CA GLU A 255 8.04 8.79 -17.11
C GLU A 255 8.10 9.98 -18.06
N LEU A 256 7.95 11.21 -17.57
CA LEU A 256 7.99 12.41 -18.41
C LEU A 256 9.34 12.61 -19.12
N HIS A 257 10.45 12.28 -18.44
CA HIS A 257 11.78 12.44 -19.02
C HIS A 257 12.18 11.28 -19.93
N LEU A 258 11.79 10.03 -19.63
CA LEU A 258 12.01 8.89 -20.55
C LEU A 258 11.23 9.03 -21.87
N ASN A 259 10.04 9.62 -21.83
CA ASN A 259 9.23 9.86 -23.02
C ASN A 259 9.58 11.18 -23.75
N GLY A 260 10.60 11.92 -23.31
CA GLY A 260 11.08 13.12 -23.99
C GLY A 260 10.11 14.31 -23.97
N ILE A 261 9.08 14.30 -23.12
CA ILE A 261 8.11 15.39 -23.02
C ILE A 261 8.71 16.47 -22.10
N LYS A 262 9.52 17.36 -22.69
CA LYS A 262 9.99 18.58 -22.03
C LYS A 262 8.82 19.57 -21.95
N PHE A 263 8.25 19.75 -20.76
CA PHE A 263 7.46 20.97 -20.52
C PHE A 263 8.44 22.15 -20.39
N LYS A 264 8.23 23.15 -21.26
CA LYS A 264 8.80 24.49 -21.17
C LYS A 264 8.16 25.26 -20.04
#